data_AF-A0AAN9Y3R8-F1
#
_entry.id   AF-A0AAN9Y3R8-F1
#
_cell.length_a   1.000
_cell.length_b   1.000
_cell.length_c   1.000
_cell.angle_alpha   90.00
_cell.angle_beta   90.00
_cell.angle_gamma   90.00
#
_symmetry.space_group_name_H-M   'P 1'
#
loop_
_entity.id
_entity.type
_entity.pdbx_description
1 polymer ?
#
loop_
_entity_poly.entity_id
_entity_poly.type
_entity_poly.pdbx_seq_one_letter_code
_entity_poly.pdbx_strand_id
1 'polypeptide(L)'
;MLGYSARLKTIVWLYLKRTDRDTRLVENSGASQVYLKRLELASSGRYRCEVSGEAPSFTTVTEHNDMITVALPDDGPKISGGKPRYHIGEQVNVNCTSGTSKPAANLQWYINGEQVNSSFLRGPYKKIVGRESLETTILGLTFKVQPHHFKGGDMKLKCLATISSIYWKSNEESVEGEKQPKPPVLEIKRTNEMDDDKSRADRVQGWYYD
;
A
#
# COMPACT_ATOMS: atom_id res chain seq x y z
N MET A 1 48.80 -16.95 -4.19
CA MET A 1 48.76 -15.47 -4.19
C MET A 1 49.42 -14.98 -5.47
N LEU A 2 48.97 -13.81 -5.97
CA LEU A 2 49.31 -13.17 -7.25
C LEU A 2 48.52 -13.79 -8.42
N GLY A 3 47.46 -13.21 -8.97
CA GLY A 3 47.10 -11.79 -9.05
C GLY A 3 46.94 -11.47 -10.54
N TYR A 4 45.84 -11.94 -11.15
CA TYR A 4 45.58 -11.72 -12.57
C TYR A 4 45.23 -10.26 -12.82
N SER A 5 46.25 -9.46 -13.10
CA SER A 5 46.12 -8.12 -13.65
C SER A 5 46.11 -8.21 -15.18
N ALA A 6 44.93 -8.32 -15.78
CA ALA A 6 44.77 -8.05 -17.21
C ALA A 6 44.37 -6.57 -17.40
N ARG A 7 45.37 -5.70 -17.57
CA ARG A 7 45.16 -4.37 -18.15
C ARG A 7 44.95 -4.55 -19.66
N LEU A 8 43.71 -4.66 -20.10
CA LEU A 8 43.37 -4.60 -21.52
C LEU A 8 43.34 -3.14 -21.97
N LYS A 9 44.48 -2.68 -22.52
CA LYS A 9 44.48 -1.64 -23.55
C LYS A 9 43.90 -2.29 -24.81
N THR A 10 42.76 -1.79 -25.27
CA THR A 10 42.45 -1.41 -26.65
C THR A 10 40.95 -1.21 -26.75
N ILE A 11 40.58 0.02 -27.10
CA ILE A 11 39.20 0.48 -27.30
C ILE A 11 38.66 -0.19 -28.54
N VAL A 12 37.52 -0.88 -28.43
CA VAL A 12 36.74 -1.32 -29.59
C VAL A 12 35.30 -0.91 -29.35
N TRP A 13 34.72 -0.29 -30.38
CA TRP A 13 33.42 0.37 -30.39
C TRP A 13 32.29 -0.51 -29.83
N LEU A 14 31.61 0.00 -28.81
CA LEU A 14 30.31 -0.51 -28.38
C LEU A 14 29.27 -0.21 -29.46
N TYR A 15 29.02 -1.19 -30.35
CA TYR A 15 27.86 -1.15 -31.22
C TYR A 15 26.62 -1.54 -30.42
N LEU A 16 26.00 -0.56 -29.75
CA LEU A 16 24.59 -0.71 -29.37
C LEU A 16 23.76 -0.73 -30.65
N LYS A 17 23.35 -1.93 -31.07
CA LYS A 17 22.42 -2.10 -32.20
C LYS A 17 21.06 -1.56 -31.76
N ARG A 18 20.83 -0.29 -32.09
CA ARG A 18 19.73 0.55 -31.63
C ARG A 18 18.43 0.26 -32.36
N THR A 19 17.35 0.03 -31.62
CA THR A 19 15.96 -0.03 -32.15
C THR A 19 15.18 1.27 -31.92
N ASP A 20 15.70 2.25 -31.18
CA ASP A 20 15.00 3.50 -30.81
C ASP A 20 15.77 4.77 -31.20
N ARG A 21 15.14 5.74 -31.88
CA ARG A 21 15.81 6.88 -32.54
C ARG A 21 16.33 7.98 -31.60
N ASP A 22 15.98 8.02 -30.30
CA ASP A 22 16.37 9.14 -29.41
C ASP A 22 17.39 8.87 -28.27
N THR A 23 17.62 7.62 -27.86
CA THR A 23 18.70 7.24 -26.91
C THR A 23 20.13 7.55 -27.40
N ARG A 24 20.85 8.51 -26.79
CA ARG A 24 22.25 8.81 -27.19
C ARG A 24 23.29 8.31 -26.18
N LEU A 25 24.37 7.72 -26.71
CA LEU A 25 25.61 7.47 -25.99
C LEU A 25 26.30 8.79 -25.64
N VAL A 26 26.88 8.87 -24.45
CA VAL A 26 27.53 10.08 -23.92
C VAL A 26 29.04 9.89 -23.82
N GLU A 27 29.80 10.99 -23.89
CA GLU A 27 31.27 11.04 -23.78
C GLU A 27 31.87 10.36 -22.54
N ASN A 28 31.09 10.16 -21.47
CA ASN A 28 31.55 9.39 -20.29
C ASN A 28 31.53 7.87 -20.50
N SER A 29 31.04 7.38 -21.64
CA SER A 29 31.04 5.94 -21.93
C SER A 29 32.49 5.48 -22.17
N GLY A 30 32.90 4.44 -21.46
CA GLY A 30 34.23 3.83 -21.55
C GLY A 30 34.18 2.37 -21.97
N ALA A 31 35.33 1.69 -21.89
CA ALA A 31 35.47 0.30 -22.31
C ALA A 31 34.62 -0.70 -21.50
N SER A 32 34.20 -0.35 -20.28
CA SER A 32 33.43 -1.21 -19.38
C SER A 32 32.11 -0.61 -18.89
N GLN A 33 31.83 0.65 -19.22
CA GLN A 33 30.67 1.39 -18.72
C GLN A 33 30.03 2.20 -19.82
N VAL A 34 28.71 2.10 -19.92
CA VAL A 34 27.91 2.81 -20.92
C VAL A 34 27.00 3.79 -20.21
N TYR A 35 27.06 5.06 -20.60
CA TYR A 35 26.15 6.09 -20.10
C TYR A 35 25.15 6.47 -21.19
N LEU A 36 23.86 6.26 -20.88
CA LEU A 36 22.74 6.63 -21.74
C LEU A 36 22.07 7.89 -21.19
N LYS A 37 21.77 8.86 -22.06
CA LYS A 37 20.97 10.05 -21.71
C LYS A 37 19.71 10.10 -22.56
N ARG A 38 18.68 10.77 -22.02
CA ARG A 38 17.33 10.89 -22.61
C ARG A 38 16.74 9.50 -22.87
N LEU A 39 16.49 8.80 -21.78
CA LEU A 39 15.80 7.50 -21.82
C LEU A 39 14.30 7.74 -21.90
N GLU A 40 13.65 7.00 -22.78
CA GLU A 40 12.20 6.95 -22.89
C GLU A 40 11.67 5.57 -22.47
N LEU A 41 10.36 5.42 -22.32
CA LEU A 41 9.75 4.12 -22.05
C LEU A 41 10.06 3.08 -23.16
N ALA A 42 10.18 3.54 -24.40
CA ALA A 42 10.57 2.71 -25.55
C ALA A 42 12.04 2.25 -25.52
N SER A 43 12.89 2.89 -24.71
CA SER A 43 14.30 2.50 -24.57
C SER A 43 14.48 1.22 -23.74
N SER A 44 13.42 0.67 -23.15
CA SER A 44 13.45 -0.68 -22.55
C SER A 44 13.80 -1.74 -23.58
N GLY A 45 14.69 -2.67 -23.24
CA GLY A 45 15.05 -3.77 -24.14
C GLY A 45 16.34 -4.48 -23.76
N ARG A 46 16.76 -5.40 -24.62
CA ARG A 46 18.00 -6.16 -24.47
C ARG A 46 19.18 -5.38 -25.04
N TYR A 47 20.13 -5.05 -24.18
CA TYR A 47 21.39 -4.40 -24.56
C TYR A 47 22.48 -5.45 -24.66
N ARG A 48 23.21 -5.46 -25.78
CA ARG A 48 24.30 -6.40 -26.05
C ARG A 48 25.63 -5.65 -26.06
N CYS A 49 26.60 -6.17 -25.32
CA CYS A 49 27.99 -5.76 -25.40
C CYS A 49 28.73 -6.76 -26.29
N GLU A 50 29.53 -6.25 -27.23
CA GLU A 50 30.33 -7.04 -28.16
C GLU A 50 31.76 -6.53 -28.13
N VAL A 51 32.71 -7.44 -27.89
CA VAL A 51 34.15 -7.15 -27.91
C VAL A 51 34.79 -8.08 -28.93
N SER A 52 35.40 -7.49 -29.96
CA SER A 52 36.05 -8.22 -31.04
C SER A 52 37.55 -7.99 -31.01
N GLY A 53 38.33 -9.08 -31.05
CA GLY A 53 39.77 -9.04 -31.23
C GLY A 53 40.14 -8.69 -32.67
N GLU A 54 41.30 -8.07 -32.86
CA GLU A 54 41.84 -7.75 -34.18
C GLU A 54 42.69 -8.91 -34.73
N ALA A 55 43.28 -8.71 -35.91
CA ALA A 55 44.19 -9.67 -36.52
C ALA A 55 45.31 -10.08 -35.54
N PRO A 56 45.73 -11.35 -35.56
CA PRO A 56 45.30 -12.42 -36.48
C PRO A 56 44.08 -13.23 -35.99
N SER A 57 43.56 -12.98 -34.79
CA SER A 57 42.68 -13.94 -34.11
C SER A 57 41.18 -13.67 -34.25
N PHE A 58 40.73 -12.46 -34.63
CA PHE A 58 39.33 -12.09 -34.94
C PHE A 58 38.24 -12.72 -34.05
N THR A 59 38.52 -13.01 -32.78
CA THR A 59 37.56 -13.63 -31.87
C THR A 59 36.60 -12.58 -31.33
N THR A 60 35.30 -12.86 -31.34
CA THR A 60 34.27 -11.99 -30.79
C THR A 60 33.62 -12.62 -29.58
N VAL A 61 33.61 -11.91 -28.45
CA VAL A 61 32.90 -12.30 -27.23
C VAL A 61 31.74 -11.34 -27.03
N THR A 62 30.55 -11.88 -26.75
CA THR A 62 29.36 -11.05 -26.55
C THR A 62 28.58 -11.46 -25.32
N GLU A 63 28.10 -10.46 -24.60
CA GLU A 63 27.22 -10.60 -23.45
C GLU A 63 25.99 -9.72 -23.60
N HIS A 64 24.92 -10.03 -22.88
CA HIS A 64 23.68 -9.26 -22.96
C HIS A 64 23.00 -9.11 -21.61
N ASN A 65 22.28 -8.01 -21.44
CA ASN A 65 21.43 -7.79 -20.28
C ASN A 65 20.18 -6.98 -20.66
N ASP A 66 19.11 -7.16 -19.91
CA ASP A 66 17.83 -6.51 -20.15
C ASP A 66 17.71 -5.26 -19.28
N MET A 67 17.44 -4.11 -19.89
CA MET A 67 17.20 -2.84 -19.21
C MET A 67 15.70 -2.51 -19.31
N ILE A 68 15.08 -2.16 -18.18
CA ILE A 68 13.72 -1.65 -18.14
C ILE A 68 13.72 -0.20 -17.68
N THR A 69 13.08 0.66 -18.46
CA THR A 69 12.78 2.04 -18.07
C THR A 69 11.47 2.07 -17.30
N VAL A 70 11.46 2.81 -16.20
CA VAL A 70 10.33 2.85 -15.28
C VAL A 70 9.71 4.24 -15.25
N ALA A 71 8.40 4.31 -15.43
CA ALA A 71 7.60 5.49 -15.11
C ALA A 71 6.95 5.29 -13.74
N LEU A 72 7.33 6.12 -12.78
CA LEU A 72 6.79 6.08 -11.42
C LEU A 72 5.49 6.89 -11.32
N PRO A 73 4.52 6.47 -10.49
CA PRO A 73 3.37 7.30 -10.17
C PRO A 73 3.78 8.58 -9.44
N ASP A 74 3.08 9.67 -9.73
CA ASP A 74 3.22 10.93 -8.98
C ASP A 74 2.60 10.83 -7.57
N ASP A 75 1.43 10.19 -7.49
CA ASP A 75 0.65 10.02 -6.26
C ASP A 75 0.68 8.58 -5.73
N GLY A 76 0.45 8.44 -4.42
CA GLY A 76 0.17 7.16 -3.77
C GLY A 76 -1.15 6.51 -4.22
N PRO A 77 -1.39 5.25 -3.86
CA PRO A 77 -2.64 4.57 -4.19
C PRO A 77 -3.85 5.22 -3.52
N LYS A 78 -5.01 5.17 -4.17
CA LYS A 78 -6.26 5.77 -3.67
C LYS A 78 -7.25 4.67 -3.30
N ILE A 79 -7.81 4.74 -2.09
CA ILE A 79 -8.86 3.85 -1.59
C ILE A 79 -10.22 4.47 -1.91
N SER A 80 -11.18 3.66 -2.35
CA SER A 80 -12.52 4.10 -2.76
C SER A 80 -13.58 3.05 -2.44
N GLY A 81 -14.85 3.47 -2.35
CA GLY A 81 -15.99 2.60 -2.05
C GLY A 81 -16.24 2.34 -0.56
N GLY A 82 -15.39 2.90 0.31
CA GLY A 82 -15.54 2.77 1.77
C GLY A 82 -16.66 3.63 2.34
N LYS A 83 -17.19 3.21 3.50
CA LYS A 83 -18.08 4.00 4.35
C LYS A 83 -17.29 4.60 5.52
N PRO A 84 -17.72 5.74 6.09
CA PRO A 84 -17.08 6.31 7.29
C PRO A 84 -17.30 5.47 8.56
N ARG A 85 -18.32 4.59 8.57
CA ARG A 85 -18.67 3.70 9.68
C ARG A 85 -19.11 2.33 9.18
N TYR A 86 -18.83 1.29 9.96
CA TYR A 86 -19.35 -0.06 9.73
C TYR A 86 -19.85 -0.71 11.02
N HIS A 87 -20.87 -1.57 10.89
CA HIS A 87 -21.31 -2.45 11.97
C HIS A 87 -20.72 -3.86 11.84
N ILE A 88 -20.65 -4.57 12.97
CA ILE A 88 -20.28 -5.99 12.98
C ILE A 88 -21.28 -6.77 12.11
N GLY A 89 -20.76 -7.59 11.21
CA GLY A 89 -21.55 -8.37 10.27
C GLY A 89 -21.86 -7.69 8.93
N GLU A 90 -21.56 -6.39 8.78
CA GLU A 90 -21.65 -5.75 7.47
C GLU A 90 -20.57 -6.23 6.51
N GLN A 91 -20.83 -6.08 5.22
CA GLN A 91 -19.86 -6.36 4.17
C GLN A 91 -19.12 -5.07 3.79
N VAL A 92 -17.79 -5.13 3.88
CA VAL A 92 -16.89 -4.11 3.30
C VAL A 92 -16.62 -4.48 1.86
N ASN A 93 -16.71 -3.51 0.95
CA ASN A 93 -16.35 -3.68 -0.45
C ASN A 93 -15.66 -2.40 -0.93
N VAL A 94 -14.33 -2.44 -0.99
CA VAL A 94 -13.50 -1.27 -1.33
C VAL A 94 -12.52 -1.61 -2.43
N ASN A 95 -12.13 -0.60 -3.21
CA ASN A 95 -11.13 -0.71 -4.24
C ASN A 95 -9.93 0.17 -3.93
N CYS A 96 -8.74 -0.40 -4.09
CA CYS A 96 -7.51 0.36 -4.15
C CYS A 96 -7.08 0.52 -5.60
N THR A 97 -6.81 1.75 -6.01
CA THR A 97 -6.36 2.08 -7.36
C THR A 97 -4.97 2.71 -7.30
N SER A 98 -4.00 2.16 -8.02
CA SER A 98 -2.67 2.76 -8.13
C SER A 98 -2.69 4.00 -9.02
N GLY A 99 -1.71 4.90 -8.87
CA GLY A 99 -1.41 5.85 -9.93
C GLY A 99 -0.94 5.15 -11.21
N THR A 100 -0.92 5.87 -12.32
CA THR A 100 -0.40 5.38 -13.61
C THR A 100 1.10 5.18 -13.53
N SER A 101 1.58 4.02 -13.97
CA SER A 101 3.00 3.63 -13.90
C SER A 101 3.37 2.67 -15.01
N LYS A 102 4.68 2.48 -15.22
CA LYS A 102 5.18 1.41 -16.08
C LYS A 102 6.47 0.86 -15.48
N PRO A 103 6.55 -0.43 -15.11
CA PRO A 103 5.48 -1.41 -15.14
C PRO A 103 4.37 -1.09 -14.13
N ALA A 104 3.20 -1.70 -14.30
CA ALA A 104 2.09 -1.65 -13.35
C ALA A 104 2.53 -1.92 -11.91
N ALA A 105 2.16 -1.03 -11.00
CA ALA A 105 2.38 -1.23 -9.57
C ALA A 105 1.66 -2.48 -9.04
N ASN A 106 2.34 -3.22 -8.16
CA ASN A 106 1.73 -4.27 -7.37
C ASN A 106 1.01 -3.66 -6.16
N LEU A 107 -0.21 -4.13 -5.89
CA LEU A 107 -1.03 -3.67 -4.78
C LEU A 107 -1.16 -4.74 -3.71
N GLN A 108 -1.20 -4.31 -2.45
CA GLN A 108 -1.40 -5.17 -1.29
C GLN A 108 -2.33 -4.50 -0.27
N TRP A 109 -3.17 -5.30 0.36
CA TRP A 109 -4.11 -4.84 1.40
C TRP A 109 -3.69 -5.33 2.78
N TYR A 110 -3.88 -4.46 3.76
CA TYR A 110 -3.69 -4.74 5.17
C TYR A 110 -4.91 -4.25 5.97
N ILE A 111 -5.29 -5.02 6.99
CA ILE A 111 -6.28 -4.61 7.99
C ILE A 111 -5.55 -4.53 9.33
N ASN A 112 -5.53 -3.35 9.96
CA ASN A 112 -4.83 -3.12 11.23
C ASN A 112 -3.35 -3.57 11.23
N GLY A 113 -2.65 -3.37 10.11
CA GLY A 113 -1.25 -3.75 9.92
C GLY A 113 -1.01 -5.22 9.54
N GLU A 114 -2.04 -6.06 9.54
CA GLU A 114 -1.93 -7.47 9.16
C GLU A 114 -2.33 -7.67 7.69
N GLN A 115 -1.53 -8.42 6.93
CA GLN A 115 -1.79 -8.63 5.51
C GLN A 115 -3.04 -9.47 5.31
N VAL A 116 -3.91 -9.01 4.41
CA VAL A 116 -5.18 -9.68 4.13
C VAL A 116 -4.98 -10.97 3.35
N ASN A 117 -5.75 -12.01 3.70
CA ASN A 117 -5.79 -13.27 2.96
C ASN A 117 -6.32 -13.08 1.52
N SER A 118 -5.73 -13.80 0.57
CA SER A 118 -6.10 -13.72 -0.86
C SER A 118 -7.57 -14.04 -1.14
N SER A 119 -8.26 -14.83 -0.31
CA SER A 119 -9.69 -15.13 -0.45
C SER A 119 -10.60 -13.88 -0.39
N PHE A 120 -10.15 -12.83 0.28
CA PHE A 120 -10.88 -11.55 0.37
C PHE A 120 -10.54 -10.59 -0.78
N LEU A 121 -9.55 -10.92 -1.61
CA LEU A 121 -9.12 -10.05 -2.70
C LEU A 121 -9.94 -10.29 -3.96
N ARG A 122 -10.13 -9.23 -4.75
CA ARG A 122 -10.76 -9.26 -6.08
C ARG A 122 -9.85 -8.57 -7.08
N GLY A 123 -9.40 -9.32 -8.10
CA GLY A 123 -8.36 -8.89 -9.03
C GLY A 123 -6.99 -9.50 -8.67
N PRO A 124 -5.86 -8.83 -9.01
CA PRO A 124 -5.76 -7.46 -9.53
C PRO A 124 -6.24 -7.32 -10.98
N TYR A 125 -6.76 -6.14 -11.33
CA TYR A 125 -7.12 -5.78 -12.70
C TYR A 125 -6.22 -4.65 -13.19
N LYS A 126 -5.59 -4.82 -14.35
CA LYS A 126 -4.71 -3.81 -14.96
C LYS A 126 -5.43 -3.11 -16.10
N LYS A 127 -5.28 -1.80 -16.18
CA LYS A 127 -5.82 -0.96 -17.26
C LYS A 127 -4.70 -0.15 -17.87
N ILE A 128 -4.65 -0.11 -19.20
CA ILE A 128 -3.73 0.73 -19.95
C ILE A 128 -4.36 2.12 -20.11
N VAL A 129 -3.57 3.17 -19.88
CA VAL A 129 -4.00 4.57 -19.86
C VAL A 129 -3.08 5.39 -20.77
N GLY A 130 -3.69 6.23 -21.61
CA GLY A 130 -2.98 7.20 -22.44
C GLY A 130 -2.20 6.58 -23.62
N ARG A 131 -1.44 7.44 -24.32
CA ARG A 131 -0.67 7.07 -25.52
C ARG A 131 0.66 6.37 -25.21
N GLU A 132 1.22 6.60 -24.03
CA GLU A 132 2.48 5.99 -23.57
C GLU A 132 2.30 4.57 -23.03
N SER A 133 1.06 4.07 -23.07
CA SER A 133 0.66 2.77 -22.53
C SER A 133 1.11 2.60 -21.08
N LEU A 134 0.84 3.61 -20.25
CA LEU A 134 1.01 3.52 -18.80
C LEU A 134 -0.08 2.61 -18.23
N GLU A 135 0.16 2.06 -17.06
CA GLU A 135 -0.69 1.05 -16.46
C GLU A 135 -1.17 1.50 -15.08
N THR A 136 -2.45 1.26 -14.80
CA THR A 136 -3.05 1.39 -13.48
C THR A 136 -3.52 0.02 -13.02
N THR A 137 -3.21 -0.33 -11.78
CA THR A 137 -3.68 -1.55 -11.12
C THR A 137 -4.83 -1.21 -10.18
N ILE A 138 -5.87 -2.03 -10.19
CA ILE A 138 -6.98 -1.98 -9.22
C ILE A 138 -7.02 -3.31 -8.47
N LEU A 139 -7.03 -3.24 -7.14
CA LEU A 139 -7.19 -4.40 -6.26
C LEU A 139 -8.35 -4.17 -5.30
N GLY A 140 -9.39 -4.98 -5.45
CA GLY A 140 -10.56 -4.97 -4.58
C GLY A 140 -10.35 -5.77 -3.31
N LEU A 141 -11.02 -5.34 -2.24
CA LEU A 141 -11.07 -6.00 -0.94
C LEU A 141 -12.53 -6.17 -0.53
N THR A 142 -12.93 -7.42 -0.28
CA THR A 142 -14.29 -7.77 0.16
C THR A 142 -14.26 -8.75 1.32
N PHE A 143 -14.80 -8.34 2.47
CA PHE A 143 -14.88 -9.19 3.67
C PHE A 143 -16.06 -8.79 4.55
N LYS A 144 -16.42 -9.66 5.50
CA LYS A 144 -17.45 -9.40 6.51
C LYS A 144 -16.79 -8.87 7.78
N VAL A 145 -17.29 -7.76 8.32
CA VAL A 145 -16.76 -7.14 9.54
C VAL A 145 -16.97 -8.07 10.74
N GLN A 146 -15.93 -8.23 11.55
CA GLN A 146 -15.91 -9.06 12.74
C GLN A 146 -15.42 -8.22 13.93
N PRO A 147 -15.74 -8.61 15.18
CA PRO A 147 -15.34 -7.84 16.36
C PRO A 147 -13.83 -7.58 16.46
N HIS A 148 -13.00 -8.55 16.06
CA HIS A 148 -11.54 -8.46 16.13
C HIS A 148 -10.93 -7.46 15.12
N HIS A 149 -11.71 -7.00 14.13
CA HIS A 149 -11.27 -5.96 13.21
C HIS A 149 -11.29 -4.55 13.83
N PHE A 150 -11.99 -4.34 14.95
CA PHE A 150 -11.99 -3.06 15.65
C PHE A 150 -10.96 -3.09 16.80
N LYS A 151 -9.87 -2.32 16.66
CA LYS A 151 -8.82 -2.20 17.67
C LYS A 151 -8.83 -0.77 18.20
N GLY A 152 -9.33 -0.55 19.42
CA GLY A 152 -9.44 0.81 19.98
C GLY A 152 -10.64 1.61 19.45
N GLY A 153 -11.62 0.95 18.82
CA GLY A 153 -12.86 1.57 18.34
C GLY A 153 -12.89 1.85 16.84
N ASP A 154 -11.76 1.74 16.14
CA ASP A 154 -11.65 1.87 14.69
C ASP A 154 -11.03 0.64 14.04
N MET A 155 -11.22 0.52 12.73
CA MET A 155 -10.62 -0.46 11.85
C MET A 155 -9.81 0.29 10.78
N LYS A 156 -8.53 -0.04 10.63
CA LYS A 156 -7.63 0.62 9.68
C LYS A 156 -7.46 -0.23 8.44
N LEU A 157 -7.77 0.35 7.28
CA LEU A 157 -7.60 -0.26 5.97
C LEU A 157 -6.42 0.41 5.28
N LYS A 158 -5.34 -0.34 5.03
CA LYS A 158 -4.16 0.16 4.35
C LYS A 158 -3.96 -0.53 3.01
N CYS A 159 -3.83 0.27 1.96
CA CYS A 159 -3.38 -0.21 0.66
C CYS A 159 -1.96 0.26 0.39
N LEU A 160 -1.11 -0.67 -0.02
CA LEU A 160 0.29 -0.46 -0.38
C LEU A 160 0.48 -0.68 -1.88
N ALA A 161 1.17 0.26 -2.54
CA ALA A 161 1.61 0.16 -3.92
C ALA A 161 3.13 0.09 -4.02
N THR A 162 3.62 -0.87 -4.80
CA THR A 162 5.07 -1.12 -4.97
C THR A 162 5.45 -1.32 -6.43
N ILE A 163 6.61 -0.80 -6.84
CA ILE A 163 7.26 -1.13 -8.12
C ILE A 163 8.69 -1.54 -7.83
N SER A 164 8.95 -2.85 -7.93
CA SER A 164 10.24 -3.47 -7.59
C SER A 164 10.76 -2.94 -6.23
N SER A 165 12.04 -2.60 -6.13
CA SER A 165 12.65 -2.01 -4.93
C SER A 165 12.70 -0.47 -4.94
N ILE A 166 12.16 0.20 -5.97
CA ILE A 166 12.39 1.63 -6.22
C ILE A 166 11.20 2.54 -5.91
N TYR A 167 10.01 1.96 -5.69
CA TYR A 167 8.82 2.72 -5.35
C TYR A 167 7.99 2.01 -4.30
N TRP A 168 7.62 2.74 -3.25
CA TRP A 168 6.81 2.24 -2.14
C TRP A 168 5.98 3.39 -1.55
N LYS A 169 4.66 3.37 -1.79
CA LYS A 169 3.72 4.36 -1.25
C LYS A 169 2.45 3.66 -0.80
N SER A 170 1.83 4.15 0.27
CA SER A 170 0.58 3.60 0.80
C SER A 170 -0.42 4.68 1.14
N ASN A 171 -1.69 4.30 1.16
CA ASN A 171 -2.76 5.08 1.75
C ASN A 171 -3.45 4.24 2.84
N GLU A 172 -3.79 4.85 3.96
CA GLU A 172 -4.41 4.21 5.11
C GLU A 172 -5.62 5.04 5.56
N GLU A 173 -6.78 4.39 5.62
CA GLU A 173 -8.04 4.97 6.06
C GLU A 173 -8.45 4.33 7.39
N SER A 174 -8.84 5.16 8.37
CA SER A 174 -9.41 4.70 9.64
C SER A 174 -10.93 4.81 9.57
N VAL A 175 -11.61 3.70 9.89
CA VAL A 175 -13.07 3.61 9.82
C VAL A 175 -13.63 3.32 11.21
N GLU A 176 -14.56 4.15 11.66
CA GLU A 176 -15.16 4.04 12.99
C GLU A 176 -16.07 2.81 13.08
N GLY A 177 -15.96 2.05 14.17
CA GLY A 177 -16.99 1.11 14.58
C GLY A 177 -18.16 1.85 15.21
N GLU A 178 -19.39 1.46 14.88
CA GLU A 178 -20.53 2.09 15.55
C GLU A 178 -20.53 1.75 17.05
N LYS A 179 -20.76 2.77 17.89
CA LYS A 179 -20.89 2.59 19.33
C LYS A 179 -22.19 1.83 19.61
N GLN A 180 -22.10 0.71 20.32
CA GLN A 180 -23.30 0.11 20.91
C GLN A 180 -23.97 1.14 21.83
N PRO A 181 -25.30 1.37 21.69
CA PRO A 181 -26.00 2.22 22.63
C PRO A 181 -25.85 1.62 24.03
N LYS A 182 -25.37 2.44 24.98
CA LYS A 182 -25.36 2.05 26.39
C LYS A 182 -26.82 1.77 26.79
N PRO A 183 -27.12 0.63 27.44
CA PRO A 183 -28.47 0.38 27.94
C PRO A 183 -28.88 1.53 28.88
N PRO A 184 -30.16 1.97 28.86
CA PRO A 184 -30.62 2.98 29.79
C PRO A 184 -30.37 2.48 31.22
N VAL A 185 -29.68 3.30 32.01
CA VAL A 185 -29.50 3.06 33.44
C VAL A 185 -30.90 3.15 34.07
N LEU A 186 -31.44 2.01 34.52
CA LEU A 186 -32.67 1.98 35.29
C LEU A 186 -32.37 2.60 36.67
N GLU A 187 -32.77 3.85 36.87
CA GLU A 187 -32.79 4.47 38.20
C GLU A 187 -33.94 3.88 39.02
N ILE A 188 -33.61 3.09 40.04
CA ILE A 188 -34.58 2.62 41.04
C ILE A 188 -34.92 3.82 41.93
N LYS A 189 -36.00 4.53 41.59
CA LYS A 189 -36.59 5.55 42.46
C LYS A 189 -37.24 4.84 43.65
N ARG A 190 -36.58 4.84 44.81
CA ARG A 190 -37.21 4.41 46.07
C ARG A 190 -38.38 5.35 46.37
N THR A 191 -39.59 4.82 46.34
CA THR A 191 -40.79 5.51 46.83
C THR A 191 -40.74 5.49 48.35
N ASN A 192 -40.55 6.66 48.97
CA ASN A 192 -40.92 6.84 50.37
C ASN A 192 -42.45 7.00 50.38
N GLU A 193 -43.16 5.88 50.47
CA GLU A 193 -44.58 5.87 50.80
C GLU A 193 -44.79 6.21 52.28
N MET A 194 -45.90 6.88 52.52
CA MET A 194 -46.32 7.54 53.74
C MET A 194 -46.59 6.52 54.85
N ASP A 195 -45.85 6.61 55.97
CA ASP A 195 -46.30 6.07 57.26
C ASP A 195 -47.23 7.10 57.90
N ASP A 196 -48.53 6.92 57.68
CA ASP A 196 -49.60 7.49 58.50
C ASP A 196 -50.30 6.31 59.20
N ASP A 197 -49.88 5.96 60.43
CA ASP A 197 -50.83 5.42 61.42
C ASP A 197 -50.35 5.57 62.88
N LYS A 198 -51.15 6.37 63.61
CA LYS A 198 -51.53 6.29 65.04
C LYS A 198 -50.46 6.24 66.15
N SER A 199 -50.46 7.30 66.95
CA SER A 199 -50.71 7.20 68.40
C SER A 199 -51.20 8.53 68.98
N ARG A 200 -52.50 8.60 69.26
CA ARG A 200 -53.10 9.58 70.17
C ARG A 200 -53.65 8.80 71.35
N ALA A 201 -52.99 8.87 72.50
CA ALA A 201 -53.57 8.60 73.81
C ALA A 201 -52.75 9.28 74.93
N ASP A 202 -53.45 10.16 75.64
CA ASP A 202 -53.33 10.60 77.03
C ASP A 202 -52.02 11.12 77.63
N ARG A 203 -51.99 12.45 77.76
CA ARG A 203 -51.14 13.22 78.66
C ARG A 203 -51.89 13.41 79.99
N VAL A 204 -51.62 12.57 80.98
CA VAL A 204 -52.02 12.83 82.38
C VAL A 204 -51.00 13.81 82.97
N GLN A 205 -51.42 15.04 83.23
CA GLN A 205 -50.64 15.99 84.02
C GLN A 205 -50.83 15.65 85.51
N GLY A 206 -49.77 15.19 86.17
CA GLY A 206 -49.71 15.13 87.62
C GLY A 206 -49.17 16.45 88.17
N TRP A 207 -49.97 17.13 88.99
CA TRP A 207 -49.53 18.11 89.98
C TRP A 207 -50.51 18.11 91.15
N TYR A 208 -50.08 17.61 92.31
CA TYR A 208 -50.09 18.29 93.62
C TYR A 208 -49.45 17.35 94.66
N TYR A 209 -48.42 17.84 95.36
CA TYR A 209 -47.93 17.33 96.65
C TYR A 209 -48.35 18.34 97.73
N ASP A 210 -48.69 17.84 98.92
CA ASP A 210 -48.67 18.58 100.19
C ASP A 210 -47.26 19.10 100.53
#